data_AF-A0A5Q5CGG7-F1
#
_entry.id   AF-A0A5Q5CGG7-F1
#
_cell.length_a   1.000
_cell.length_b   1.000
_cell.length_c   1.000
_cell.angle_alpha   90.00
_cell.angle_beta   90.00
_cell.angle_gamma   90.00
#
_symmetry.space_group_name_H-M   'P 1'
#
loop_
_entity.id
_entity.type
_entity.pdbx_description
1 polymer ?
#
loop_
_entity_poly.entity_id
_entity_poly.type
_entity_poly.pdbx_seq_one_letter_code
_entity_poly.pdbx_strand_id
1 'polypeptide(L)' 'MRKPARLVEHHSAFKRIAIVTDMDWVTHTLHLLAWMVAGEVRLFGLADLERAKQWAAG' A
#
# COMPACT_ATOMS: atom_id res chain seq x y z
N MET A 1 -37.08 -13.43 -0.18
CA MET A 1 -36.18 -12.35 0.28
C MET A 1 -34.74 -12.84 0.12
N ARG A 2 -34.03 -12.44 -0.94
CA ARG A 2 -32.67 -12.91 -1.25
C ARG A 2 -31.67 -12.22 -0.31
N LYS A 3 -30.86 -13.00 0.42
CA LYS A 3 -29.71 -12.46 1.17
C LYS A 3 -28.64 -12.04 0.15
N PRO A 4 -28.13 -10.80 0.16
CA PRO A 4 -27.00 -10.43 -0.69
C PRO A 4 -25.76 -11.18 -0.21
N ALA A 5 -25.07 -11.83 -1.14
CA ALA A 5 -23.78 -12.47 -0.88
C ALA A 5 -22.81 -11.41 -0.34
N ARG A 6 -22.27 -11.63 0.86
CA ARG A 6 -21.09 -10.91 1.38
C ARG A 6 -19.87 -11.30 0.54
N LEU A 7 -19.75 -10.78 -0.68
CA LEU A 7 -18.54 -10.96 -1.49
C LEU A 7 -17.62 -9.74 -1.37
N VAL A 8 -17.39 -9.30 -0.14
CA VAL A 8 -16.33 -8.34 0.16
C VAL A 8 -15.93 -8.53 1.63
N GLU A 9 -15.29 -9.65 1.95
CA GLU A 9 -14.71 -9.87 3.29
C GLU A 9 -13.17 -9.83 3.30
N HIS A 10 -12.50 -9.59 2.16
CA HIS A 10 -11.02 -9.60 2.04
C HIS A 10 -10.43 -8.43 1.23
N HIS A 11 -11.06 -7.26 1.18
CA HIS A 11 -10.42 -6.06 0.60
C HIS A 11 -9.33 -5.45 1.52
N SER A 12 -9.16 -6.00 2.74
CA SER A 12 -8.15 -5.57 3.72
C SER A 12 -6.86 -6.42 3.68
N ALA A 13 -6.56 -7.11 2.58
CA ALA A 13 -5.45 -8.08 2.53
C ALA A 13 -4.06 -7.43 2.60
N PHE A 14 -3.90 -6.17 2.18
CA PHE A 14 -2.63 -5.46 2.24
C PHE A 14 -2.65 -4.42 3.36
N LYS A 15 -2.19 -4.83 4.55
CA LYS A 15 -2.06 -3.93 5.70
C LYS A 15 -0.98 -2.88 5.48
N ARG A 16 0.09 -3.23 4.76
CA ARG A 16 1.28 -2.40 4.52
C ARG A 16 1.81 -2.57 3.11
N ILE A 17 2.08 -1.45 2.43
CA ILE A 17 2.65 -1.40 1.07
C ILE A 17 3.89 -0.51 1.09
N ALA A 18 5.06 -1.09 0.83
CA ALA A 18 6.32 -0.37 0.72
C ALA A 18 6.65 -0.10 -0.74
N ILE A 19 6.88 1.17 -1.09
CA ILE A 19 7.26 1.58 -2.44
C ILE A 19 8.70 2.07 -2.40
N VAL A 20 9.58 1.41 -3.14
CA VAL A 20 11.01 1.74 -3.18
C VAL A 20 11.31 2.40 -4.52
N THR A 21 11.72 3.67 -4.49
CA THR A 21 11.94 4.46 -5.72
C THR A 21 12.94 5.60 -5.47
N ASP A 22 13.66 5.97 -6.52
CA ASP A 22 14.52 7.17 -6.61
C ASP A 22 13.83 8.33 -7.34
N MET A 23 12.55 8.20 -7.69
CA MET A 23 11.83 9.17 -8.50
C MET A 23 10.98 10.12 -7.66
N ASP A 24 11.34 11.41 -7.65
CA ASP A 24 10.64 12.45 -6.87
C ASP A 24 9.15 12.61 -7.23
N TRP A 25 8.76 12.32 -8.48
CA TRP A 25 7.37 12.43 -8.92
C TRP A 25 6.46 11.38 -8.28
N VAL A 26 7.00 10.26 -7.80
CA VAL A 26 6.22 9.16 -7.22
C VAL A 26 5.54 9.59 -5.93
N THR A 27 6.16 10.47 -5.14
CA THR A 27 5.54 11.08 -3.97
C THR A 27 4.29 11.88 -4.34
N HIS A 28 4.33 12.58 -5.47
CA HIS A 28 3.22 13.42 -5.92
C HIS A 28 2.04 12.59 -6.41
N THR A 29 2.31 11.53 -7.18
CA THR A 29 1.25 10.63 -7.67
C THR A 29 0.67 9.76 -6.55
N LEU A 30 1.48 9.33 -5.59
CA LEU A 30 0.98 8.59 -4.43
C LEU A 30 0.08 9.43 -3.55
N HIS A 31 0.36 10.71 -3.29
CA HIS A 31 -0.57 11.55 -2.54
C HIS A 31 -1.95 11.65 -3.20
N LEU A 32 -2.01 11.63 -4.54
CA LEU A 32 -3.27 11.69 -5.29
C LEU A 32 -4.04 10.37 -5.27
N LEU A 33 -3.38 9.24 -5.03
CA LEU A 33 -3.95 7.89 -5.15
C LEU A 33 -3.97 7.11 -3.83
N ALA A 34 -3.31 7.60 -2.77
CA ALA A 34 -3.17 6.90 -1.49
C ALA A 34 -4.51 6.62 -0.81
N TRP A 35 -5.50 7.48 -1.01
CA TRP A 35 -6.87 7.30 -0.49
C TRP A 35 -7.61 6.11 -1.12
N MET A 36 -7.14 5.59 -2.25
CA MET A 36 -7.67 4.38 -2.90
C MET A 36 -7.08 3.09 -2.33
N VAL A 37 -5.99 3.18 -1.56
CA VAL A 37 -5.33 2.02 -0.96
C VAL A 37 -5.95 1.74 0.41
N ALA A 38 -6.40 0.49 0.62
CA ALA A 38 -7.05 0.06 1.85
C ALA A 38 -6.07 -0.19 3.04
N GLY A 39 -4.87 0.40 3.03
CA GLY A 39 -3.79 0.10 3.98
C GLY A 39 -2.69 1.16 4.05
N GLU A 40 -1.71 0.97 4.92
CA GLU A 40 -0.59 1.91 5.11
C GLU A 40 0.36 1.85 3.92
N VAL A 41 0.68 3.00 3.32
CA VAL A 41 1.70 3.12 2.26
C VAL A 41 2.88 3.91 2.77
N ARG A 42 4.10 3.44 2.50
CA ARG A 42 5.34 4.15 2.82
C ARG A 42 6.32 4.11 1.65
N LEU A 43 6.90 5.26 1.34
CA LEU A 43 8.00 5.37 0.37
C LEU A 43 9.35 5.15 1.05
N PHE A 44 10.25 4.52 0.31
CA PHE A 44 11.64 4.27 0.69
C PHE A 44 12.55 4.64 -0.49
N GLY A 45 13.74 5.16 -0.20
CA GLY A 45 14.78 5.32 -1.21
C GLY A 45 15.41 3.97 -1.58
N LEU A 46 16.11 3.92 -2.71
CA LEU A 46 16.79 2.69 -3.16
C LEU A 46 17.78 2.11 -2.12
N ALA A 47 18.41 2.98 -1.32
CA ALA A 47 19.34 2.58 -0.26
C ALA A 47 18.64 1.89 0.93
N ASP A 48 17.32 2.06 1.09
CA ASP A 48 16.54 1.54 2.21
C ASP A 48 15.78 0.25 1.86
N LEU A 49 16.15 -0.45 0.77
CA LEU A 49 15.43 -1.64 0.30
C LEU A 49 15.22 -2.70 1.39
N GLU A 50 16.25 -3.00 2.19
CA GLU A 50 16.14 -3.99 3.27
C GLU A 50 15.19 -3.53 4.38
N ARG A 51 15.20 -2.24 4.70
CA ARG A 51 14.26 -1.65 5.66
C ARG A 51 12.83 -1.66 5.13
N ALA A 52 12.64 -1.44 3.82
CA ALA A 52 11.35 -1.51 3.15
C ALA A 52 10.74 -2.90 3.27
N LYS A 53 11.54 -3.96 3.02
CA LYS A 53 11.12 -5.35 3.18
C LYS A 53 10.71 -5.67 4.62
N GLN A 54 11.53 -5.27 5.60
CA GLN A 54 11.23 -5.51 7.02
C GLN A 54 9.95 -4.80 7.47
N TRP A 55 9.73 -3.58 6.99
CA TRP A 55 8.52 -2.83 7.31
C TRP A 55 7.27 -3.43 6.64
N ALA A 56 7.37 -3.87 5.39
CA ALA A 56 6.29 -4.51 4.64
C ALA A 56 5.95 -5.91 5.19
N ALA A 57 6.90 -6.60 5.82
CA ALA A 57 6.70 -7.88 6.49
C ALA A 57 5.93 -7.77 7.82
N GLY A 58 5.56 -6.55 8.25
CA GLY A 58 4.82 -6.29 9.49
C GLY A 58 3.41 -6.86 9.53
#